data_AF-A0AAE3QUG7-F1
#
_entry.id   AF-A0AAE3QUG7-F1
#
_cell.length_a   1.000
_cell.length_b   1.000
_cell.length_c   1.000
_cell.angle_alpha   90.00
_cell.angle_beta   90.00
_cell.angle_gamma   90.00
#
_symmetry.space_group_name_H-M   'P 1'
#
loop_
_entity.id
_entity.type
_entity.pdbx_description
1 polymer ?
#
loop_
_entity_poly.entity_id
_entity_poly.type
_entity_poly.pdbx_seq_one_letter_code
_entity_poly.pdbx_strand_id
1 'polypeptide(L)'
;MNQVLTSPVDEKIEAAFSAESNPKTISEPVKATSTTTFKMGLFSNGVQLGWMGQTDSGWAVLVTDESKAIRLEQYPYNGVTYFRIATDTSRYMSVSNNSYIGFYNWLSATGFTLKGSHLVANYNGQQLSLYSTDNAYLYAWDAYTVLEVKFI
;
A
#
# COMPACT_ATOMS: atom_id res chain seq x y z
N MET A 1 22.73 24.08 75.00
CA MET A 1 21.93 25.05 74.21
C MET A 1 21.49 24.37 72.92
N ASN A 2 20.16 24.22 72.77
CA ASN A 2 19.27 24.09 71.59
C ASN A 2 19.72 23.29 70.34
N GLN A 3 19.05 22.19 69.91
CA GLN A 3 17.77 22.06 69.13
C GLN A 3 17.84 22.74 67.72
N VAL A 4 17.35 22.23 66.56
CA VAL A 4 16.62 21.03 66.07
C VAL A 4 16.34 21.18 64.53
N LEU A 5 16.12 20.08 63.75
CA LEU A 5 15.42 19.89 62.42
C LEU A 5 16.05 20.49 61.10
N THR A 6 15.95 20.00 59.85
CA THR A 6 15.41 18.83 59.06
C THR A 6 15.94 18.88 57.59
N SER A 7 15.99 17.73 56.89
CA SER A 7 16.39 17.42 55.47
C SER A 7 15.51 18.07 54.36
N PRO A 8 15.59 17.79 53.00
CA PRO A 8 16.26 16.71 52.21
C PRO A 8 16.80 17.04 50.75
N VAL A 9 17.09 15.98 49.96
CA VAL A 9 17.29 15.81 48.47
C VAL A 9 18.61 16.37 47.85
N ASP A 10 19.38 15.68 46.99
CA ASP A 10 19.03 15.09 45.69
C ASP A 10 19.95 13.94 45.19
N GLU A 11 19.31 13.14 44.36
CA GLU A 11 19.63 11.88 43.67
C GLU A 11 20.54 12.09 42.43
N LYS A 12 21.46 11.16 42.13
CA LYS A 12 21.94 10.99 40.74
C LYS A 12 22.20 9.53 40.39
N ILE A 13 21.27 9.06 39.57
CA ILE A 13 21.03 7.71 39.07
C ILE A 13 22.19 7.17 38.23
N GLU A 14 22.60 5.93 38.53
CA GLU A 14 23.37 5.07 37.64
C GLU A 14 22.49 4.63 36.47
N ALA A 15 22.74 5.17 35.27
CA ALA A 15 22.10 4.66 34.05
C ALA A 15 22.82 3.38 33.61
N ALA A 16 22.22 2.26 33.97
CA ALA A 16 22.52 0.94 33.43
C ALA A 16 22.36 0.92 31.90
N PHE A 17 23.35 0.35 31.21
CA PHE A 17 23.22 -0.13 29.84
C PHE A 17 22.11 -1.18 29.80
N SER A 18 20.91 -0.80 29.36
CA SER A 18 19.86 -1.75 28.97
C SER A 18 19.84 -1.86 27.45
N ALA A 19 20.17 -3.05 26.96
CA ALA A 19 20.07 -3.42 25.57
C ALA A 19 18.59 -3.45 25.14
N GLU A 20 18.19 -2.53 24.26
CA GLU A 20 16.94 -2.65 23.51
C GLU A 20 17.26 -2.72 22.02
N SER A 21 17.88 -3.84 21.61
CA SER A 21 17.75 -4.32 20.24
C SER A 21 16.32 -4.85 20.09
N ASN A 22 15.36 -3.96 19.90
CA ASN A 22 14.03 -4.36 19.46
C ASN A 22 14.12 -4.53 17.94
N PRO A 23 14.21 -5.77 17.37
CA PRO A 23 13.99 -5.91 15.95
C PRO A 23 12.56 -5.43 15.72
N LYS A 24 12.40 -4.36 14.94
CA LYS A 24 11.10 -3.93 14.44
C LYS A 24 10.55 -5.08 13.59
N THR A 25 9.88 -6.04 14.22
CA THR A 25 9.05 -7.00 13.51
C THR A 25 7.94 -6.17 12.90
N ILE A 26 8.06 -5.87 11.61
CA ILE A 26 7.01 -5.23 10.83
C ILE A 26 5.95 -6.32 10.61
N SER A 27 5.18 -6.60 11.64
CA SER A 27 4.03 -7.49 11.56
C SER A 27 2.94 -6.81 10.73
N GLU A 28 2.25 -7.57 9.90
CA GLU A 28 1.01 -7.12 9.29
C GLU A 28 0.06 -6.63 10.40
N PRO A 29 -0.57 -5.45 10.26
CA PRO A 29 -1.47 -4.94 11.27
C PRO A 29 -2.78 -5.74 11.35
N VAL A 30 -3.49 -5.62 12.46
CA VAL A 30 -4.84 -6.18 12.58
C VAL A 30 -5.77 -5.38 11.67
N LYS A 31 -6.49 -6.08 10.78
CA LYS A 31 -7.38 -5.54 9.73
C LYS A 31 -8.20 -4.34 10.24
N ALA A 32 -8.03 -3.17 9.64
CA ALA A 32 -9.02 -2.11 9.74
C ALA A 32 -10.26 -2.49 8.92
N THR A 33 -11.44 -2.36 9.51
CA THR A 33 -12.75 -2.90 9.10
C THR A 33 -13.25 -2.38 7.75
N SER A 34 -12.59 -2.74 6.66
CA SER A 34 -13.04 -2.54 5.28
C SER A 34 -13.40 -3.92 4.74
N THR A 35 -14.70 -4.23 4.70
CA THR A 35 -15.24 -5.53 4.29
C THR A 35 -15.78 -5.52 2.85
N THR A 36 -15.71 -4.38 2.15
CA THR A 36 -16.18 -4.27 0.78
C THR A 36 -15.06 -4.61 -0.20
N THR A 37 -15.16 -5.79 -0.80
CA THR A 37 -14.34 -6.16 -1.95
C THR A 37 -14.89 -5.56 -3.23
N PHE A 38 -14.04 -5.15 -4.15
CA PHE A 38 -14.43 -4.53 -5.43
C PHE A 38 -13.48 -4.99 -6.55
N LYS A 39 -13.91 -4.82 -7.80
CA LYS A 39 -13.04 -4.87 -8.97
C LYS A 39 -12.59 -3.45 -9.32
N MET A 40 -11.38 -3.33 -9.86
CA MET A 40 -10.88 -2.03 -10.32
C MET A 40 -11.05 -1.94 -11.84
N GLY A 41 -12.00 -1.12 -12.30
CA GLY A 41 -12.16 -0.79 -13.70
C GLY A 41 -11.12 0.25 -14.13
N LEU A 42 -10.55 0.07 -15.32
CA LEU A 42 -9.48 0.90 -15.87
C LEU A 42 -9.99 1.62 -17.12
N PHE A 43 -9.87 2.95 -17.12
CA PHE A 43 -10.44 3.83 -18.14
C PHE A 43 -9.38 4.77 -18.70
N SER A 44 -9.57 5.21 -19.94
CA SER A 44 -8.81 6.29 -20.55
C SER A 44 -9.77 7.22 -21.27
N ASN A 45 -9.75 8.51 -20.92
CA ASN A 45 -10.65 9.53 -21.47
C ASN A 45 -12.13 9.10 -21.37
N GLY A 46 -12.53 8.57 -20.22
CA GLY A 46 -13.88 8.05 -19.99
C GLY A 46 -14.25 6.71 -20.66
N VAL A 47 -13.41 6.17 -21.55
CA VAL A 47 -13.64 4.86 -22.19
C VAL A 47 -13.04 3.74 -21.34
N GLN A 48 -13.83 2.71 -21.05
CA GLN A 48 -13.32 1.55 -20.32
C GLN A 48 -12.41 0.71 -21.22
N LEU A 49 -11.18 0.50 -20.77
CA LEU A 49 -10.23 -0.38 -21.45
C LEU A 49 -10.31 -1.81 -20.91
N GLY A 50 -10.65 -1.97 -19.63
CA GLY A 50 -10.78 -3.28 -19.00
C GLY A 50 -10.83 -3.19 -17.48
N TRP A 51 -10.24 -4.19 -16.84
CA TRP A 51 -10.15 -4.32 -15.39
C TRP A 51 -8.73 -4.66 -14.95
N MET A 52 -8.43 -4.42 -13.69
CA MET A 52 -7.20 -4.92 -13.08
C MET A 52 -7.28 -6.44 -12.89
N GLY A 53 -6.34 -7.14 -13.50
CA GLY A 53 -6.06 -8.55 -13.30
C GLY A 53 -4.64 -8.77 -12.81
N GLN A 54 -4.21 -10.03 -12.86
CA GLN A 54 -2.90 -10.45 -12.39
C GLN A 54 -2.34 -11.58 -13.26
N THR A 55 -1.03 -11.62 -13.47
CA THR A 55 -0.33 -12.80 -14.00
C THR A 55 -0.05 -13.83 -12.91
N ASP A 56 0.26 -15.07 -13.27
CA ASP A 56 0.67 -16.11 -12.29
C ASP A 56 1.93 -15.73 -11.50
N SER A 57 2.79 -14.88 -12.07
CA SER A 57 3.99 -14.33 -11.44
C SER A 57 3.71 -13.13 -10.52
N GLY A 58 2.45 -12.70 -10.42
CA GLY A 58 2.01 -11.69 -9.48
C GLY A 58 2.04 -10.25 -10.00
N TRP A 59 2.24 -10.03 -11.30
CA TRP A 59 2.23 -8.68 -11.89
C TRP A 59 0.82 -8.23 -12.21
N ALA A 60 0.54 -6.94 -12.03
CA ALA A 60 -0.76 -6.38 -12.38
C ALA A 60 -0.84 -6.12 -13.88
N VAL A 61 -1.94 -6.55 -14.47
CA VAL A 61 -2.20 -6.45 -15.91
C VAL A 61 -3.61 -5.95 -16.16
N LEU A 62 -3.83 -5.34 -17.32
CA LEU A 62 -5.13 -5.05 -17.87
C LEU A 62 -5.74 -6.33 -18.44
N VAL A 63 -6.95 -6.67 -18.01
CA VAL A 63 -7.74 -7.75 -18.59
C VAL A 63 -9.02 -7.19 -19.19
N THR A 64 -9.40 -7.68 -20.37
CA THR A 64 -10.63 -7.30 -21.09
C THR A 64 -11.80 -8.23 -20.83
N ASP A 65 -11.60 -9.28 -20.03
CA ASP A 65 -12.64 -10.18 -19.55
C ASP A 65 -12.81 -9.96 -18.05
N GLU A 66 -13.99 -9.48 -17.66
CA GLU A 66 -14.31 -9.15 -16.26
C GLU A 66 -14.21 -10.38 -15.33
N SER A 67 -14.38 -11.59 -15.85
CA SER A 67 -14.24 -12.82 -15.06
C SER A 67 -12.80 -13.07 -14.59
N LYS A 68 -11.81 -12.49 -15.29
CA LYS A 68 -10.39 -12.54 -14.96
C LYS A 68 -9.93 -11.39 -14.06
N ALA A 69 -10.82 -10.45 -13.76
CA ALA A 69 -10.53 -9.35 -12.86
C ALA A 69 -10.35 -9.86 -11.43
N ILE A 70 -9.29 -9.42 -10.76
CA ILE A 70 -9.08 -9.74 -9.36
C ILE A 70 -9.99 -8.88 -8.48
N ARG A 71 -10.39 -9.43 -7.34
CA ARG A 71 -11.09 -8.67 -6.30
C ARG A 71 -10.08 -8.10 -5.33
N LEU A 72 -10.20 -6.80 -5.08
CA LEU A 72 -9.37 -6.07 -4.15
C LEU A 72 -10.22 -5.61 -2.96
N GLU A 73 -9.57 -5.38 -1.83
CA GLU A 73 -10.12 -4.64 -0.71
C GLU A 73 -9.17 -3.49 -0.35
N GLN A 74 -9.74 -2.38 0.12
CA GLN A 74 -8.94 -1.33 0.72
C GLN A 74 -8.49 -1.78 2.11
N TYR A 75 -7.22 -1.53 2.41
CA TYR A 75 -6.60 -1.87 3.66
C TYR A 75 -5.89 -0.62 4.20
N PRO A 76 -6.59 0.23 4.97
CA PRO A 76 -5.99 1.43 5.53
C PRO A 76 -5.10 1.09 6.74
N TYR A 77 -3.87 1.61 6.77
CA TYR A 77 -2.94 1.46 7.87
C TYR A 77 -2.01 2.67 8.00
N ASN A 78 -1.84 3.20 9.21
CA ASN A 78 -0.99 4.37 9.51
C ASN A 78 -1.23 5.57 8.57
N GLY A 79 -2.49 5.84 8.23
CA GLY A 79 -2.86 6.95 7.33
C GLY A 79 -2.59 6.69 5.85
N VAL A 80 -2.17 5.47 5.49
CA VAL A 80 -1.90 5.04 4.12
C VAL A 80 -2.94 4.01 3.68
N THR A 81 -3.50 4.19 2.49
CA THR A 81 -4.39 3.19 1.89
C THR A 81 -3.59 2.21 1.06
N TYR A 82 -3.68 0.93 1.42
CA TYR A 82 -3.17 -0.18 0.62
C TYR A 82 -4.33 -0.87 -0.10
N PHE A 83 -4.04 -1.54 -1.21
CA PHE A 83 -4.99 -2.38 -1.91
C PHE A 83 -4.54 -3.82 -1.81
N ARG A 84 -5.38 -4.69 -1.26
CA ARG A 84 -5.04 -6.10 -0.99
C ARG A 84 -5.90 -7.02 -1.85
N ILE A 85 -5.33 -8.13 -2.32
CA ILE A 85 -6.12 -9.16 -3.00
C ILE A 85 -7.07 -9.79 -1.98
N ALA A 86 -8.37 -9.78 -2.28
CA ALA A 86 -9.39 -10.25 -1.34
C ALA A 86 -9.31 -11.76 -1.10
N THR A 87 -8.93 -12.54 -2.11
CA THR A 87 -8.78 -14.00 -2.03
C THR A 87 -7.41 -14.45 -1.56
N ASP A 88 -6.42 -13.55 -1.49
CA ASP A 88 -5.08 -13.80 -0.98
C ASP A 88 -4.64 -12.61 -0.13
N THR A 89 -4.95 -12.71 1.17
CA THR A 89 -4.71 -11.65 2.15
C THR A 89 -3.23 -11.41 2.44
N SER A 90 -2.31 -12.17 1.83
CA SER A 90 -0.87 -11.94 1.93
C SER A 90 -0.34 -11.01 0.84
N ARG A 91 -1.17 -10.63 -0.14
CA ARG A 91 -0.75 -9.94 -1.37
C ARG A 91 -1.36 -8.55 -1.50
N TYR A 92 -0.48 -7.55 -1.56
CA TYR A 92 -0.79 -6.14 -1.62
C TYR A 92 -0.27 -5.54 -2.91
N MET A 93 -1.09 -4.73 -3.56
CA MET A 93 -0.65 -3.93 -4.69
C MET A 93 0.53 -3.05 -4.27
N SER A 94 1.56 -3.02 -5.11
CA SER A 94 2.77 -2.24 -4.87
C SER A 94 3.45 -1.86 -6.19
N VAL A 95 4.44 -0.98 -6.10
CA VAL A 95 5.28 -0.56 -7.22
C VAL A 95 6.67 -1.17 -7.10
N SER A 96 7.15 -1.76 -8.18
CA SER A 96 8.53 -2.26 -8.28
C SER A 96 9.53 -1.14 -8.53
N ASN A 97 10.82 -1.41 -8.35
CA ASN A 97 11.89 -0.44 -8.65
C ASN A 97 11.92 0.01 -10.13
N ASN A 98 11.33 -0.77 -11.04
CA ASN A 98 11.21 -0.43 -12.46
C ASN A 98 9.82 0.14 -12.80
N SER A 99 9.09 0.66 -11.80
CA SER A 99 7.77 1.27 -11.92
C SER A 99 6.63 0.34 -12.38
N TYR A 100 6.83 -0.98 -12.34
CA TYR A 100 5.74 -1.94 -12.61
C TYR A 100 4.82 -2.04 -11.41
N ILE A 101 3.52 -2.18 -11.65
CA ILE A 101 2.55 -2.55 -10.61
C ILE A 101 2.54 -4.06 -10.48
N GLY A 102 2.61 -4.54 -9.24
CA GLY A 102 2.49 -5.96 -8.92
C GLY A 102 1.90 -6.17 -7.54
N PHE A 103 1.81 -7.43 -7.12
CA PHE A 103 1.27 -7.81 -5.82
C PHE A 103 2.31 -8.53 -4.97
N TYR A 104 2.70 -7.86 -3.90
CA TYR A 104 3.81 -8.24 -3.04
C TYR A 104 3.34 -8.55 -1.63
N ASN A 105 4.22 -9.14 -0.83
CA ASN A 105 3.96 -9.26 0.59
C ASN A 105 3.91 -7.88 1.27
N TRP A 106 3.37 -7.85 2.49
CA TRP A 106 3.26 -6.64 3.31
C TRP A 106 4.57 -5.84 3.42
N LEU A 107 5.71 -6.53 3.59
CA LEU A 107 7.02 -5.91 3.77
C LEU A 107 7.47 -5.07 2.56
N SER A 108 6.92 -5.36 1.38
CA SER A 108 7.25 -4.66 0.13
C SER A 108 6.05 -3.89 -0.42
N ALA A 109 4.98 -3.74 0.36
CA ALA A 109 3.75 -3.08 -0.07
C ALA A 109 3.90 -1.56 -0.03
N THR A 110 3.42 -0.89 -1.07
CA THR A 110 3.37 0.57 -1.15
C THR A 110 1.93 1.04 -1.16
N GLY A 111 1.67 2.16 -0.50
CA GLY A 111 0.36 2.78 -0.51
C GLY A 111 0.02 3.47 -1.82
N PHE A 112 -1.26 3.77 -1.97
CA PHE A 112 -1.79 4.54 -3.08
C PHE A 112 -2.78 5.57 -2.57
N THR A 113 -2.83 6.72 -3.25
CA THR A 113 -3.74 7.82 -2.96
C THR A 113 -4.62 8.07 -4.17
N LEU A 114 -5.94 8.03 -3.99
CA LEU A 114 -6.89 8.40 -5.05
C LEU A 114 -7.02 9.93 -5.11
N LYS A 115 -6.68 10.53 -6.25
CA LYS A 115 -6.83 11.97 -6.54
C LYS A 115 -7.83 12.14 -7.68
N GLY A 116 -9.08 12.47 -7.35
CA GLY A 116 -10.16 12.46 -8.33
C GLY A 116 -10.39 11.03 -8.84
N SER A 117 -10.25 10.82 -10.14
CA SER A 117 -10.31 9.51 -10.78
C SER A 117 -8.95 8.83 -10.93
N HIS A 118 -7.84 9.45 -10.53
CA HIS A 118 -6.50 8.91 -10.76
C HIS A 118 -5.91 8.30 -9.50
N LEU A 119 -5.38 7.09 -9.62
CA LEU A 119 -4.70 6.41 -8.53
C LEU A 119 -3.21 6.71 -8.57
N VAL A 120 -2.69 7.36 -7.53
CA VAL A 120 -1.30 7.80 -7.43
C VAL A 120 -0.53 6.90 -6.50
N ALA A 121 0.59 6.35 -6.95
CA ALA A 121 1.47 5.54 -6.12
C ALA A 121 2.23 6.41 -5.12
N ASN A 122 2.19 6.05 -3.84
CA ASN A 122 2.94 6.78 -2.81
C ASN A 122 4.46 6.50 -2.90
N TYR A 123 4.86 5.46 -3.63
CA TYR A 123 6.26 5.08 -3.83
C TYR A 123 7.05 6.11 -4.63
N ASN A 124 6.56 6.51 -5.79
CA ASN A 124 7.25 7.41 -6.72
C ASN A 124 6.42 8.66 -7.08
N GLY A 125 5.21 8.81 -6.53
CA GLY A 125 4.33 9.95 -6.78
C GLY A 125 3.63 9.93 -8.14
N GLN A 126 3.77 8.87 -8.93
CA GLN A 126 3.25 8.78 -10.29
C GLN A 126 1.92 8.04 -10.35
N GLN A 127 1.16 8.30 -11.41
CA GLN A 127 -0.18 7.76 -11.60
C GLN A 127 -0.15 6.38 -12.23
N LEU A 128 -1.18 5.60 -11.91
CA LEU A 128 -1.46 4.33 -12.57
C LEU A 128 -1.60 4.57 -14.07
N SER A 129 -0.89 3.77 -14.86
CA SER A 129 -0.70 3.99 -16.28
C SER A 129 -0.51 2.68 -17.04
N LEU A 130 -0.70 2.76 -18.36
CA LEU A 130 -0.57 1.66 -19.30
C LEU A 130 0.33 2.07 -20.46
N TYR A 131 1.36 1.29 -20.75
CA TYR A 131 2.20 1.51 -21.93
C TYR A 131 1.50 1.08 -23.22
N SER A 132 1.00 -0.16 -23.27
CA SER A 132 0.29 -0.72 -24.42
C SER A 132 -0.68 -1.82 -23.99
N THR A 133 -1.81 -1.90 -24.66
CA THR A 133 -2.77 -3.00 -24.50
C THR A 133 -2.23 -4.35 -24.98
N ASP A 134 -1.18 -4.36 -25.81
CA ASP A 134 -0.58 -5.60 -26.32
C ASP A 134 0.21 -6.36 -25.25
N ASN A 135 0.92 -5.63 -24.36
CA ASN A 135 1.62 -6.23 -23.23
C ASN A 135 0.79 -6.24 -21.94
N ALA A 136 -0.22 -5.36 -21.87
CA ALA A 136 -1.18 -5.20 -20.79
C ALA A 136 -0.61 -4.89 -19.39
N TYR A 137 0.70 -4.77 -19.20
CA TYR A 137 1.28 -4.49 -17.89
C TYR A 137 0.90 -3.09 -17.40
N LEU A 138 0.63 -3.00 -16.11
CA LEU A 138 0.32 -1.73 -15.45
C LEU A 138 1.58 -1.15 -14.80
N TYR A 139 1.67 0.18 -14.82
CA TYR A 139 2.83 0.92 -14.35
C TYR A 139 2.41 2.10 -13.47
N ALA A 140 3.32 2.58 -12.62
CA ALA A 140 3.27 3.92 -12.02
C ALA A 140 4.24 4.83 -12.79
N TRP A 141 3.88 5.24 -14.00
CA TRP A 141 4.76 6.01 -14.89
C TRP A 141 3.97 7.04 -15.72
N ASP A 142 4.07 8.32 -15.36
CA ASP A 142 3.24 9.39 -15.95
C ASP A 142 3.55 9.66 -17.44
N ALA A 143 4.67 9.16 -17.97
CA ALA A 143 4.97 9.27 -19.40
C ALA A 143 4.17 8.30 -20.28
N TYR A 144 3.45 7.36 -19.68
CA TYR A 144 2.55 6.43 -20.37
C TYR A 144 1.10 6.94 -20.36
N THR A 145 0.18 6.16 -20.91
CA THR A 145 -1.24 6.50 -20.85
C THR A 145 -1.72 6.41 -19.41
N VAL A 146 -1.91 7.56 -18.76
CA VAL A 146 -2.48 7.65 -17.41
C VAL A 146 -3.92 7.14 -17.43
N LEU A 147 -4.25 6.31 -16.44
CA LEU A 147 -5.54 5.67 -16.31
C LEU A 147 -6.41 6.38 -15.27
N GLU A 148 -7.69 6.46 -15.60
CA GLU A 148 -8.76 6.70 -14.66
C GLU A 148 -9.22 5.37 -14.04
N VAL A 149 -9.62 5.41 -12.77
CA VAL A 149 -9.98 4.24 -11.98
C VAL A 149 -11.40 4.40 -11.43
N LYS A 150 -12.16 3.30 -11.47
CA LYS A 150 -13.43 3.15 -10.75
C LYS A 150 -13.44 1.85 -9.96
N PHE A 151 -13.94 1.89 -8.73
CA PHE A 151 -14.17 0.70 -7.91
C PHE A 151 -15.61 0.23 -8.14
N ILE A 152 -15.76 -1.01 -8.63
CA ILE A 152 -17.03 -1.60 -9.11
C ILE A 152 -17.35 -2.85 -8.31
#